data_AF-A0A9K3P9X8-F1
#
_entry.id   AF-A0A9K3P9X8-F1
#
_cell.length_a   1.000
_cell.length_b   1.000
_cell.length_c   1.000
_cell.angle_alpha   90.00
_cell.angle_beta   90.00
_cell.angle_gamma   90.00
#
_symmetry.space_group_name_H-M   'P 1'
#
loop_
_entity.id
_entity.type
_entity.pdbx_description
1 polymer ?
#
loop_
_entity_poly.entity_id
_entity_poly.type
_entity_poly.pdbx_seq_one_letter_code
_entity_poly.pdbx_strand_id
1 'polypeptide(L)'
;MPRSLIKSFFDKSFGENGNAMASSTVDDGVMLLNYNDAVIYMRDLRLVVENDWLNDSIIHFYLELLKQESTEGHDYFMDPSVVSFFMQHCNDHEDIEDFVASAPLPKDNGRIFIAVNDKMSAAVESGAIWMQHTSRGCATAQGTHWSLLLMTIGTSASADEIAVAAYHFDSHGECNLKVAVEIATKIAKYMYKRNAKVLSCETPQQVNGYDCGIHVLMAARALASFDDIDFRQQKLVYEQALHKTIVVQHGSNPGPAMRQAISDTITSMASKQLS
;
A
#
# COMPACT_ATOMS: atom_id res chain seq x y z
N MET A 1 16.43 -3.66 -24.44
CA MET A 1 15.62 -3.94 -25.66
C MET A 1 15.41 -2.65 -26.44
N PRO A 2 15.24 -2.68 -27.78
CA PRO A 2 14.97 -1.48 -28.56
C PRO A 2 13.59 -0.91 -28.19
N ARG A 3 13.51 0.40 -27.92
CA ARG A 3 12.29 1.14 -27.51
C ARG A 3 11.07 0.90 -28.41
N SER A 4 11.29 0.50 -29.66
CA SER A 4 10.25 0.15 -30.63
C SER A 4 9.43 -1.08 -30.27
N LEU A 5 10.02 -2.07 -29.56
CA LEU A 5 9.31 -3.28 -29.13
C LEU A 5 8.28 -2.99 -28.05
N ILE A 6 8.66 -2.19 -27.04
CA ILE A 6 7.77 -1.83 -25.91
C ILE A 6 6.60 -0.98 -26.40
N LYS A 7 6.84 0.01 -27.27
CA LYS A 7 5.77 0.81 -27.88
C LYS A 7 4.82 -0.05 -28.72
N SER A 8 5.36 -0.93 -29.58
CA SER A 8 4.53 -1.83 -30.39
C SER A 8 3.75 -2.85 -29.56
N PHE A 9 4.24 -3.20 -28.37
CA PHE A 9 3.57 -4.08 -27.42
C PHE A 9 2.34 -3.39 -26.81
N PHE A 10 2.47 -2.15 -26.35
CA PHE A 10 1.33 -1.39 -25.83
C PHE A 10 0.28 -1.13 -26.92
N ASP A 11 0.71 -0.76 -28.13
CA ASP A 11 -0.18 -0.52 -29.26
C ASP A 11 -0.96 -1.78 -29.69
N LYS A 12 -0.36 -2.98 -29.55
CA LYS A 12 -0.99 -4.27 -29.92
C LYS A 12 -1.79 -4.94 -28.81
N SER A 13 -1.37 -4.80 -27.56
CA SER A 13 -2.01 -5.47 -26.41
C SER A 13 -3.25 -4.71 -25.91
N PHE A 14 -3.38 -3.41 -26.22
CA PHE A 14 -4.44 -2.54 -25.72
C PHE A 14 -5.21 -1.77 -26.81
N GLY A 15 -5.01 -2.08 -28.09
CA GLY A 15 -5.82 -1.54 -29.20
C GLY A 15 -7.25 -2.08 -29.23
N GLU A 16 -8.16 -1.33 -29.87
CA GLU A 16 -9.65 -1.38 -29.82
C GLU A 16 -10.39 -2.73 -29.99
N ASN A 17 -9.71 -3.86 -30.16
CA ASN A 17 -10.34 -5.18 -30.16
C ASN A 17 -9.55 -6.13 -29.24
N GLY A 18 -10.02 -6.24 -27.99
CA GLY A 18 -9.42 -7.00 -26.89
C GLY A 18 -9.26 -8.50 -27.14
N ASN A 19 -8.21 -8.87 -27.87
CA ASN A 19 -7.65 -10.21 -27.83
C ASN A 19 -6.37 -10.19 -27.00
N ALA A 20 -6.46 -10.67 -25.76
CA ALA A 20 -5.38 -10.88 -24.79
C ALA A 20 -4.34 -11.95 -25.22
N MET A 21 -4.04 -12.07 -26.52
CA MET A 21 -3.13 -13.08 -27.07
C MET A 21 -1.66 -12.62 -27.16
N ALA A 22 -1.32 -11.37 -26.83
CA ALA A 22 0.05 -10.86 -27.01
C ALA A 22 0.91 -10.79 -25.72
N SER A 23 0.32 -10.95 -24.53
CA SER A 23 1.05 -10.80 -23.25
C SER A 23 2.17 -11.83 -23.07
N SER A 24 1.98 -13.09 -23.50
CA SER A 24 2.86 -14.22 -23.15
C SER A 24 4.24 -14.25 -23.81
N THR A 25 4.57 -13.30 -24.69
CA THR A 25 5.83 -13.30 -25.47
C THR A 25 6.91 -12.36 -24.94
N VAL A 26 6.56 -11.43 -24.05
CA VAL A 26 7.50 -10.46 -23.49
C VAL A 26 8.14 -11.03 -22.22
N ASP A 27 9.45 -10.84 -22.08
CA ASP A 27 10.19 -11.29 -20.91
C ASP A 27 9.76 -10.52 -19.63
N ASP A 28 9.57 -11.25 -18.54
CA ASP A 28 9.18 -10.73 -17.22
C ASP A 28 10.21 -9.78 -16.60
N GLY A 29 11.47 -9.91 -17.05
CA GLY A 29 12.59 -9.07 -16.64
C GLY A 29 12.63 -7.69 -17.30
N VAL A 30 11.74 -7.39 -18.24
CA VAL A 30 11.73 -6.08 -18.92
C VAL A 30 11.23 -4.99 -17.97
N MET A 31 12.10 -4.01 -17.65
CA MET A 31 11.70 -2.79 -16.96
C MET A 31 10.83 -1.94 -17.89
N LEU A 32 9.62 -1.60 -17.43
CA LEU A 32 8.65 -0.79 -18.17
C LEU A 32 8.72 0.68 -17.76
N LEU A 33 8.82 0.96 -16.46
CA LEU A 33 8.75 2.30 -15.90
C LEU A 33 9.74 2.43 -14.75
N ASN A 34 10.42 3.58 -14.69
CA ASN A 34 11.13 4.01 -13.49
C ASN A 34 10.57 5.40 -13.13
N TYR A 35 9.78 5.46 -12.07
CA TYR A 35 9.07 6.65 -11.64
C TYR A 35 9.43 6.98 -10.19
N ASN A 36 10.19 8.06 -10.00
CA ASN A 36 10.85 8.39 -8.74
C ASN A 36 11.66 7.19 -8.23
N ASP A 37 11.27 6.61 -7.09
CA ASP A 37 11.91 5.43 -6.50
C ASP A 37 11.15 4.13 -6.80
N ALA A 38 10.04 4.19 -7.54
CA ALA A 38 9.24 3.03 -7.90
C ALA A 38 9.62 2.50 -9.29
N VAL A 39 10.00 1.22 -9.35
CA VAL A 39 10.38 0.54 -10.59
C VAL A 39 9.36 -0.54 -10.91
N ILE A 40 8.76 -0.47 -12.10
CA ILE A 40 7.79 -1.44 -12.60
C ILE A 40 8.39 -2.25 -13.75
N TYR A 41 8.33 -3.56 -13.62
CA TYR A 41 8.67 -4.53 -14.65
C TYR A 41 7.42 -5.12 -15.29
N MET A 42 7.63 -5.83 -16.41
CA MET A 42 6.56 -6.52 -17.13
C MET A 42 5.81 -7.52 -16.24
N ARG A 43 6.52 -8.27 -15.40
CA ARG A 43 5.92 -9.18 -14.42
C ARG A 43 4.97 -8.48 -13.45
N ASP A 44 5.27 -7.24 -13.06
CA ASP A 44 4.47 -6.49 -12.09
C ASP A 44 3.17 -6.02 -12.76
N LEU A 45 3.25 -5.53 -14.00
CA LEU A 45 2.07 -5.15 -14.78
C LEU A 45 1.14 -6.34 -15.07
N ARG A 46 1.70 -7.54 -15.27
CA ARG A 46 0.91 -8.78 -15.46
C ARG A 46 -0.02 -9.05 -14.28
N LEU A 47 0.45 -8.86 -13.04
CA LEU A 47 -0.38 -9.04 -11.83
C LEU A 47 -1.62 -8.13 -11.84
N VAL A 48 -1.49 -6.92 -12.40
CA VAL A 48 -2.61 -5.98 -12.52
C VAL A 48 -3.62 -6.47 -13.54
N VAL A 49 -3.17 -6.81 -14.75
CA VAL A 49 -4.06 -7.14 -15.89
C VAL A 49 -4.64 -8.55 -15.83
N GLU A 50 -3.98 -9.49 -15.14
CA GLU A 50 -4.42 -10.89 -15.02
C GLU A 50 -5.28 -11.15 -13.77
N ASN A 51 -5.64 -10.10 -13.02
CA ASN A 51 -6.41 -10.16 -11.77
C ASN A 51 -5.71 -10.99 -10.67
N ASP A 52 -4.40 -10.83 -10.52
CA ASP A 52 -3.62 -11.51 -9.49
C ASP A 52 -3.35 -10.60 -8.27
N TRP A 53 -2.75 -11.16 -7.22
CA TRP A 53 -2.31 -10.43 -6.03
C TRP A 53 -1.29 -9.36 -6.41
N LEU A 54 -1.53 -8.13 -5.97
CA LEU A 54 -0.56 -7.06 -6.14
C LEU A 54 0.66 -7.31 -5.26
N ASN A 55 1.83 -6.99 -5.80
CA ASN A 55 3.08 -7.04 -5.07
C ASN A 55 3.50 -5.67 -4.53
N ASP A 56 4.59 -5.67 -3.77
CA ASP A 56 5.19 -4.47 -3.17
C ASP A 56 5.46 -3.39 -4.24
N SER A 57 5.94 -3.75 -5.43
CA SER A 57 6.27 -2.80 -6.52
C SER A 57 5.05 -2.01 -7.01
N ILE A 58 3.91 -2.69 -7.27
CA ILE A 58 2.69 -2.00 -7.72
C ILE A 58 2.12 -1.13 -6.60
N ILE A 59 2.17 -1.61 -5.36
CA ILE A 59 1.69 -0.84 -4.21
C ILE A 59 2.54 0.42 -4.04
N HIS A 60 3.87 0.27 -4.00
CA HIS A 60 4.80 1.38 -3.87
C HIS A 60 4.66 2.40 -5.00
N PHE A 61 4.56 1.95 -6.26
CA PHE A 61 4.32 2.83 -7.39
C PHE A 61 3.08 3.70 -7.21
N TYR A 62 1.97 3.09 -6.79
CA TYR A 62 0.73 3.83 -6.61
C TYR A 62 0.79 4.80 -5.43
N LEU A 63 1.44 4.39 -4.33
CA LEU A 63 1.70 5.27 -3.19
C LEU A 63 2.57 6.48 -3.58
N GLU A 64 3.57 6.30 -4.46
CA GLU A 64 4.35 7.40 -5.03
C GLU A 64 3.51 8.32 -5.92
N LEU A 65 2.52 7.81 -6.66
CA LEU A 65 1.56 8.68 -7.37
C LEU A 65 0.78 9.56 -6.39
N LEU A 66 0.24 8.98 -5.31
CA LEU A 66 -0.52 9.73 -4.30
C LEU A 66 0.33 10.80 -3.61
N LYS A 67 1.60 10.48 -3.34
CA LYS A 67 2.58 11.43 -2.79
C LYS A 67 2.76 12.65 -3.69
N GLN A 68 2.80 12.47 -5.01
CA GLN A 68 2.91 13.58 -5.96
C GLN A 68 1.61 14.37 -6.14
N GLU A 69 0.46 13.74 -5.90
CA GLU A 69 -0.86 14.38 -5.91
C GLU A 69 -1.13 15.18 -4.62
N SER A 70 -0.45 14.87 -3.51
CA SER A 70 -0.60 15.55 -2.22
C SER A 70 -0.03 16.97 -2.26
N THR A 71 -0.84 17.97 -1.92
CA THR A 71 -0.49 19.39 -2.04
C THR A 71 0.10 20.01 -0.78
N GLU A 72 -0.07 19.38 0.39
CA GLU A 72 0.23 20.02 1.68
C GLU A 72 1.45 19.42 2.43
N GLY A 73 2.05 18.34 1.90
CA GLY A 73 3.25 17.74 2.50
C GLY A 73 3.04 17.11 3.89
N HIS A 74 1.79 16.95 4.31
CA HIS A 74 1.42 16.29 5.57
C HIS A 74 1.32 14.76 5.43
N ASP A 75 1.22 14.24 4.20
CA ASP A 75 1.06 12.82 3.93
C ASP A 75 2.38 12.15 3.56
N TYR A 76 2.65 11.05 4.25
CA TYR A 76 3.84 10.23 4.06
C TYR A 76 3.40 8.81 3.74
N PHE A 77 3.65 8.39 2.51
CA PHE A 77 3.35 7.04 2.06
C PHE A 77 4.62 6.20 2.16
N MET A 78 4.64 5.21 3.06
CA MET A 78 5.81 4.37 3.26
C MET A 78 5.89 3.28 2.19
N ASP A 79 7.08 3.10 1.62
CA ASP A 79 7.40 1.95 0.78
C ASP A 79 7.19 0.65 1.59
N PRO A 80 6.34 -0.29 1.12
CA PRO A 80 6.15 -1.58 1.78
C PRO A 80 7.45 -2.33 2.07
N SER A 81 8.46 -2.21 1.20
CA SER A 81 9.77 -2.86 1.35
C SER A 81 10.55 -2.27 2.54
N VAL A 82 10.47 -0.95 2.72
CA VAL A 82 11.09 -0.22 3.85
C VAL A 82 10.41 -0.60 5.16
N VAL A 83 9.08 -0.75 5.16
CA VAL A 83 8.33 -1.21 6.34
C VAL A 83 8.72 -2.65 6.68
N SER A 84 8.79 -3.56 5.70
CA SER A 84 9.23 -4.94 5.91
C SER A 84 10.64 -4.99 6.49
N PHE A 85 11.57 -4.21 5.93
CA PHE A 85 12.94 -4.10 6.44
C PHE A 85 12.97 -3.62 7.88
N PHE A 86 12.25 -2.54 8.20
CA PHE A 86 12.19 -2.03 9.57
C PHE A 86 11.64 -3.06 10.55
N MET A 87 10.63 -3.82 10.15
CA MET A 87 10.00 -4.80 11.04
C MET A 87 10.86 -6.03 11.27
N GLN A 88 11.50 -6.56 10.22
CA GLN A 88 12.21 -7.85 10.25
C GLN A 88 13.70 -7.71 10.57
N HIS A 89 14.34 -6.62 10.15
CA HIS A 89 15.79 -6.49 10.24
C HIS A 89 16.26 -5.51 11.31
N CYS A 90 15.47 -4.49 11.67
CA CYS A 90 15.86 -3.56 12.74
C CYS A 90 15.41 -4.08 14.12
N ASN A 91 16.15 -5.03 14.70
CA ASN A 91 15.74 -5.74 15.92
C ASN A 91 16.48 -5.30 17.18
N ASP A 92 17.69 -4.77 17.04
CA ASP A 92 18.44 -4.19 18.15
C ASP A 92 18.33 -2.66 18.19
N HIS A 93 18.96 -2.06 19.20
CA HIS A 93 18.86 -0.62 19.45
C HIS A 93 19.56 0.20 18.37
N GLU A 94 20.70 -0.26 17.85
CA GLU A 94 21.54 0.48 16.91
C GLU A 94 20.87 0.54 15.54
N ASP A 95 20.39 -0.61 15.03
CA ASP A 95 19.67 -0.66 13.75
C ASP A 95 18.41 0.23 13.76
N ILE A 96 17.70 0.24 14.89
CA ILE A 96 16.50 1.05 15.05
C ILE A 96 16.84 2.54 15.10
N GLU A 97 17.91 2.93 15.78
CA GLU A 97 18.35 4.33 15.83
C GLU A 97 18.78 4.84 14.45
N ASP A 98 19.52 4.04 13.69
CA ASP A 98 19.93 4.37 12.33
C ASP A 98 18.74 4.50 11.37
N PHE A 99 17.76 3.61 11.50
CA PHE A 99 16.50 3.72 10.75
C PHE A 99 15.74 5.00 11.13
N VAL A 100 15.57 5.27 12.42
CA VAL A 100 14.86 6.46 12.92
C VAL A 100 15.54 7.75 12.45
N ALA A 101 16.86 7.79 12.43
CA ALA A 101 17.63 8.97 12.01
C ALA A 101 17.49 9.28 10.51
N SER A 102 17.21 8.26 9.68
CA SER A 102 17.15 8.38 8.22
C SER A 102 15.73 8.40 7.66
N ALA A 103 14.74 7.90 8.41
CA ALA A 103 13.37 7.80 7.94
C ALA A 103 12.73 9.19 7.74
N PRO A 104 12.18 9.49 6.55
CA PRO A 104 11.57 10.79 6.25
C PRO A 104 10.14 10.85 6.81
N LEU A 105 9.95 10.58 8.10
CA LEU A 105 8.63 10.61 8.76
C LEU A 105 8.32 11.99 9.34
N PRO A 106 7.03 12.38 9.43
CA PRO A 106 6.64 13.66 10.01
C PRO A 106 7.02 13.70 11.49
N LYS A 107 7.51 14.85 11.95
CA LYS A 107 7.80 15.06 13.39
C LYS A 107 6.52 15.37 14.18
N ASP A 108 5.65 16.14 13.56
CA ASP A 108 4.33 16.55 14.02
C ASP A 108 3.43 16.86 12.82
N ASN A 109 2.17 17.11 13.11
CA ASN A 109 1.11 17.47 12.17
C ASN A 109 1.14 16.71 10.82
N GLY A 110 1.15 15.38 10.86
CA GLY A 110 1.29 14.55 9.66
C GLY A 110 0.54 13.23 9.73
N ARG A 111 0.42 12.59 8.58
CA ARG A 111 -0.23 11.29 8.38
C ARG A 111 0.74 10.33 7.72
N ILE A 112 0.79 9.09 8.19
CA ILE A 112 1.64 8.03 7.65
C ILE A 112 0.75 6.91 7.14
N PHE A 113 0.84 6.63 5.85
CA PHE A 113 0.12 5.58 5.16
C PHE A 113 1.03 4.38 4.98
N ILE A 114 0.60 3.22 5.49
CA ILE A 114 1.39 2.00 5.53
C ILE A 114 0.56 0.87 4.95
N ALA A 115 1.01 0.31 3.83
CA ALA A 115 0.47 -0.95 3.33
C ALA A 115 1.02 -2.08 4.20
N VAL A 116 0.14 -2.72 4.97
CA VAL A 116 0.46 -3.82 5.87
C VAL A 116 0.30 -5.12 5.12
N ASN A 117 1.34 -5.94 5.14
CA ASN A 117 1.31 -7.33 4.68
C ASN A 117 1.54 -8.26 5.87
N ASP A 118 0.84 -9.39 5.91
CA ASP A 118 0.99 -10.42 6.95
C ASP A 118 2.44 -10.91 7.14
N LYS A 119 3.26 -10.90 6.08
CA LYS A 119 4.69 -11.25 6.16
C LYS A 119 5.52 -10.31 7.05
N MET A 120 5.06 -9.08 7.28
CA MET A 120 5.80 -8.05 8.02
C MET A 120 5.79 -8.27 9.53
N SER A 121 5.09 -9.28 10.05
CA SER A 121 5.11 -9.59 11.48
C SER A 121 6.48 -10.10 11.91
N ALA A 122 6.98 -9.58 13.03
CA ALA A 122 8.20 -10.08 13.68
C ALA A 122 8.06 -11.54 14.13
N ALA A 123 6.83 -12.06 14.24
CA ALA A 123 6.57 -13.46 14.60
C ALA A 123 6.69 -14.44 13.42
N VAL A 124 6.87 -13.95 12.19
CA VAL A 124 7.20 -14.80 11.03
C VAL A 124 8.61 -15.37 11.18
N GLU A 125 9.57 -14.60 11.71
CA GLU A 125 10.94 -15.06 11.97
C GLU A 125 11.03 -16.07 13.12
N SER A 126 10.14 -15.99 14.12
CA SER A 126 10.13 -16.92 15.25
C SER A 126 9.41 -18.25 14.97
N GLY A 127 8.90 -18.45 13.75
CA GLY A 127 8.16 -19.65 13.36
C GLY A 127 6.79 -19.80 14.03
N ALA A 128 6.29 -18.75 14.69
CA ALA A 128 5.00 -18.79 15.40
C ALA A 128 3.79 -18.54 14.48
N ILE A 129 4.01 -18.04 13.25
CA ILE A 129 2.96 -17.82 12.24
C ILE A 129 3.20 -18.77 11.04
N TRP A 130 3.09 -20.09 11.26
CA TRP A 130 2.98 -21.07 10.15
C TRP A 130 1.60 -21.75 10.08
N MET A 131 0.62 -21.27 10.84
CA MET A 131 -0.72 -21.85 10.85
C MET A 131 -1.79 -20.77 10.82
N GLN A 132 -1.97 -20.12 9.66
CA GLN A 132 -3.30 -19.73 9.24
C GLN A 132 -3.67 -20.52 8.00
N HIS A 133 -4.76 -21.27 8.12
CA HIS A 133 -5.30 -22.20 7.14
C HIS A 133 -5.74 -21.45 5.87
N THR A 134 -4.90 -21.37 4.85
CA THR A 134 -5.42 -21.26 3.48
C THR A 134 -5.82 -22.65 3.02
N SER A 135 -6.99 -22.81 2.41
CA SER A 135 -7.58 -24.08 1.99
C SER A 135 -6.81 -24.81 0.87
N ARG A 136 -5.52 -24.48 0.66
CA ARG A 136 -4.66 -25.05 -0.39
C ARG A 136 -3.29 -25.53 0.08
N GLY A 137 -3.01 -25.56 1.39
CA GLY A 137 -1.86 -26.32 1.92
C GLY A 137 -0.49 -25.94 1.34
N CYS A 138 -0.32 -24.71 0.85
CA CYS A 138 0.94 -24.22 0.31
C CYS A 138 1.47 -23.15 1.26
N ALA A 139 2.44 -23.51 2.10
CA ALA A 139 3.27 -22.53 2.78
C ALA A 139 4.12 -21.83 1.71
N THR A 140 3.61 -20.75 1.14
CA THR A 140 4.38 -19.89 0.26
C THR A 140 5.24 -18.97 1.10
N ALA A 141 6.51 -18.77 0.73
CA ALA A 141 7.41 -17.76 1.32
C ALA A 141 6.97 -16.30 1.02
N GLN A 142 5.71 -16.10 0.65
CA GLN A 142 5.10 -14.84 0.25
C GLN A 142 3.91 -14.58 1.16
N GLY A 143 3.77 -13.34 1.63
CA GLY A 143 2.59 -12.95 2.40
C GLY A 143 1.33 -13.03 1.55
N THR A 144 0.20 -13.27 2.22
CA THR A 144 -1.05 -13.69 1.57
C THR A 144 -2.12 -12.61 1.56
N HIS A 145 -1.91 -11.51 2.29
CA HIS A 145 -2.95 -10.51 2.47
C HIS A 145 -2.42 -9.10 2.69
N TRP A 146 -3.09 -8.12 2.09
CA TRP A 146 -2.79 -6.69 2.23
C TRP A 146 -3.91 -5.96 2.96
N SER A 147 -3.53 -5.00 3.80
CA SER A 147 -4.45 -4.07 4.47
C SER A 147 -3.78 -2.71 4.64
N LEU A 148 -4.54 -1.67 5.00
CA LEU A 148 -4.00 -0.32 5.19
C LEU A 148 -3.95 0.04 6.67
N LEU A 149 -2.82 0.58 7.12
CA LEU A 149 -2.68 1.26 8.41
C LEU A 149 -2.42 2.75 8.14
N LEU A 150 -3.27 3.60 8.74
CA LEU A 150 -3.09 5.05 8.78
C LEU A 150 -2.68 5.45 10.20
N MET A 151 -1.53 6.08 10.35
CA MET A 151 -1.12 6.73 11.60
C MET A 151 -1.23 8.23 11.46
N THR A 152 -1.80 8.91 12.45
CA THR A 152 -1.85 10.37 12.52
C THR A 152 -1.01 10.87 13.68
N ILE A 153 -0.17 11.87 13.41
CA ILE A 153 0.83 12.43 14.31
C ILE A 153 0.50 13.91 14.52
N GLY A 154 0.09 14.27 15.73
CA GLY A 154 -0.32 15.64 16.04
C GLY A 154 0.17 16.13 17.39
N THR A 155 -0.22 17.34 17.76
CA THR A 155 0.03 17.91 19.09
C THR A 155 -1.20 17.79 19.98
N SER A 156 -0.99 17.32 21.22
CA SER A 156 -2.01 17.24 22.26
C SER A 156 -2.56 18.62 22.62
N ALA A 157 -3.70 18.64 23.34
CA ALA A 157 -4.27 19.87 23.90
C ALA A 157 -3.33 20.58 24.88
N SER A 158 -2.42 19.84 25.53
CA SER A 158 -1.24 20.40 26.19
C SER A 158 -0.15 20.60 25.14
N ALA A 159 0.20 21.85 24.85
CA ALA A 159 0.92 22.31 23.67
C ALA A 159 2.34 21.75 23.41
N ASP A 160 2.80 20.73 24.14
CA ASP A 160 4.17 20.19 24.05
C ASP A 160 4.22 18.65 23.94
N GLU A 161 3.06 17.97 23.82
CA GLU A 161 3.03 16.50 23.77
C GLU A 161 2.60 15.97 22.40
N ILE A 162 3.45 15.18 21.74
CA ILE A 162 3.08 14.45 20.52
C ILE A 162 1.99 13.41 20.86
N ALA A 163 0.92 13.42 20.07
CA ALA A 163 -0.15 12.44 20.08
C ALA A 163 -0.08 11.57 18.82
N VAL A 164 -0.20 10.25 19.00
CA VAL A 164 -0.21 9.27 17.91
C VAL A 164 -1.54 8.51 17.95
N ALA A 165 -2.30 8.56 16.87
CA ALA A 165 -3.48 7.69 16.67
C ALA A 165 -3.24 6.77 15.46
N ALA A 166 -3.83 5.59 15.49
CA ALA A 166 -3.65 4.58 14.46
C ALA A 166 -4.98 3.93 14.09
N TYR A 167 -5.23 3.80 12.79
CA TYR A 167 -6.48 3.33 12.20
C TYR A 167 -6.16 2.24 11.17
N HIS A 168 -6.72 1.05 11.35
CA HIS A 168 -6.47 -0.10 10.50
C HIS A 168 -7.72 -0.42 9.68
N PHE A 169 -7.54 -0.56 8.36
CA PHE A 169 -8.59 -0.83 7.39
C PHE A 169 -8.23 -2.10 6.63
N ASP A 170 -9.06 -3.12 6.76
CA ASP A 170 -8.80 -4.43 6.18
C ASP A 170 -10.05 -4.94 5.45
N SER A 171 -9.88 -5.20 4.14
CA SER A 171 -10.97 -5.63 3.25
C SER A 171 -11.35 -7.11 3.43
N HIS A 172 -10.68 -7.81 4.34
CA HIS A 172 -10.94 -9.20 4.67
C HIS A 172 -11.00 -9.39 6.19
N GLY A 173 -11.96 -8.72 6.83
CA GLY A 173 -12.13 -8.75 8.28
C GLY A 173 -10.96 -8.05 8.99
N GLU A 174 -10.35 -8.73 9.96
CA GLU A 174 -9.25 -8.19 10.78
C GLU A 174 -7.99 -9.07 10.68
N CYS A 175 -7.80 -9.75 9.54
CA CYS A 175 -6.71 -10.72 9.33
C CYS A 175 -5.33 -10.11 9.63
N ASN A 176 -5.11 -8.86 9.24
CA ASN A 176 -3.85 -8.16 9.46
C ASN A 176 -3.80 -7.28 10.71
N LEU A 177 -4.83 -7.29 11.57
CA LEU A 177 -4.89 -6.39 12.74
C LEU A 177 -3.71 -6.58 13.69
N LYS A 178 -3.29 -7.83 13.93
CA LYS A 178 -2.13 -8.12 14.78
C LYS A 178 -0.85 -7.49 14.20
N VAL A 179 -0.63 -7.63 12.89
CA VAL A 179 0.54 -7.09 12.21
C VAL A 179 0.52 -5.56 12.20
N ALA A 180 -0.66 -4.97 11.97
CA ALA A 180 -0.86 -3.53 12.06
C ALA A 180 -0.55 -2.98 13.48
N VAL A 181 -0.95 -3.71 14.53
CA VAL A 181 -0.59 -3.38 15.92
C VAL A 181 0.92 -3.45 16.15
N GLU A 182 1.60 -4.47 15.64
CA GLU A 182 3.06 -4.61 15.76
C GLU A 182 3.79 -3.45 15.08
N ILE A 183 3.41 -3.11 13.84
CA ILE A 183 3.98 -1.99 13.08
C ILE A 183 3.73 -0.66 13.80
N ALA A 184 2.47 -0.36 14.15
CA ALA A 184 2.11 0.89 14.82
C ALA A 184 2.83 1.04 16.16
N THR A 185 2.96 -0.05 16.93
CA THR A 185 3.67 -0.05 18.21
C THR A 185 5.15 0.25 18.02
N LYS A 186 5.81 -0.39 17.04
CA LYS A 186 7.24 -0.19 16.78
C LYS A 186 7.50 1.26 16.34
N ILE A 187 6.73 1.78 15.39
CA ILE A 187 6.85 3.16 14.91
C ILE A 187 6.58 4.15 16.05
N ALA A 188 5.45 4.04 16.77
CA ALA A 188 5.09 4.96 17.85
C ALA A 188 6.16 4.99 18.95
N LYS A 189 6.66 3.82 19.35
CA LYS A 189 7.68 3.70 20.39
C LYS A 189 8.99 4.36 19.98
N TYR A 190 9.50 4.05 18.79
CA TYR A 190 10.87 4.44 18.43
C TYR A 190 10.96 5.81 17.78
N MET A 191 9.99 6.18 16.93
CA MET A 191 9.93 7.49 16.26
C MET A 191 9.39 8.59 17.17
N TYR A 192 8.35 8.29 17.96
CA TYR A 192 7.58 9.31 18.68
C TYR A 192 7.69 9.21 20.21
N LYS A 193 8.33 8.17 20.73
CA LYS A 193 8.40 7.87 22.17
C LYS A 193 7.00 7.84 22.80
N ARG A 194 6.05 7.25 22.10
CA ARG A 194 4.64 7.10 22.50
C ARG A 194 4.17 5.67 22.30
N ASN A 195 3.00 5.37 22.86
CA ASN A 195 2.25 4.17 22.51
C ASN A 195 1.17 4.56 21.51
N ALA A 196 0.88 3.67 20.56
CA ALA A 196 -0.26 3.80 19.67
C ALA A 196 -1.31 2.76 20.02
N LYS A 197 -2.56 3.19 20.18
CA LYS A 197 -3.71 2.29 20.16
C LYS A 197 -4.21 2.21 18.72
N VAL A 198 -4.20 1.01 18.15
CA VAL A 198 -4.78 0.77 16.82
C VAL A 198 -6.29 0.56 16.96
N LEU A 199 -7.04 1.32 16.17
CA LEU A 199 -8.48 1.15 16.02
C LEU A 199 -8.76 0.41 14.71
N SER A 200 -9.39 -0.76 14.81
CA SER A 200 -9.97 -1.42 13.64
C SER A 200 -11.13 -0.58 13.11
N CYS A 201 -11.13 -0.34 11.81
CA CYS A 201 -12.07 0.55 11.12
C CYS A 201 -12.83 -0.22 10.04
N GLU A 202 -14.10 0.10 9.91
CA GLU A 202 -14.94 -0.40 8.84
C GLU A 202 -14.42 0.10 7.48
N THR A 203 -14.34 -0.83 6.54
CA THR A 203 -13.95 -0.55 5.16
C THR A 203 -14.74 -1.46 4.23
N PRO A 204 -15.01 -1.07 2.98
CA PRO A 204 -15.62 -1.94 1.99
C PRO A 204 -14.87 -3.28 1.91
N GLN A 205 -15.61 -4.37 2.08
CA GLN A 205 -15.05 -5.72 2.07
C GLN A 205 -14.91 -6.23 0.64
N GLN A 206 -13.82 -6.95 0.37
CA GLN A 206 -13.57 -7.53 -0.95
C GLN A 206 -14.55 -8.68 -1.22
N VAL A 207 -14.92 -8.85 -2.49
CA VAL A 207 -15.84 -9.91 -2.93
C VAL A 207 -15.14 -11.09 -3.62
N ASN A 208 -13.81 -11.03 -3.74
CA ASN A 208 -12.96 -12.04 -4.35
C ASN A 208 -11.72 -12.33 -3.49
N GLY A 209 -10.87 -13.24 -3.93
CA GLY A 209 -9.68 -13.68 -3.18
C GLY A 209 -8.38 -12.93 -3.49
N TYR A 210 -8.39 -11.86 -4.29
CA TYR A 210 -7.16 -11.27 -4.83
C TYR A 210 -7.07 -9.74 -4.83
N ASP A 211 -8.18 -9.03 -4.56
CA ASP A 211 -8.22 -7.57 -4.60
C ASP A 211 -7.86 -6.87 -3.28
N CYS A 212 -7.34 -7.57 -2.27
CA CYS A 212 -6.91 -6.93 -1.02
C CYS A 212 -5.94 -5.77 -1.25
N GLY A 213 -4.97 -5.93 -2.15
CA GLY A 213 -4.07 -4.85 -2.58
C GLY A 213 -4.79 -3.68 -3.25
N ILE A 214 -5.82 -3.95 -4.06
CA ILE A 214 -6.65 -2.91 -4.69
C ILE A 214 -7.39 -2.09 -3.62
N HIS A 215 -7.97 -2.77 -2.62
CA HIS A 215 -8.64 -2.09 -1.51
C HIS A 215 -7.68 -1.20 -0.70
N VAL A 216 -6.42 -1.60 -0.52
CA VAL A 216 -5.39 -0.74 0.09
C VAL A 216 -5.18 0.55 -0.72
N LEU A 217 -5.01 0.44 -2.04
CA LEU A 217 -4.78 1.60 -2.90
C LEU A 217 -5.97 2.57 -2.92
N MET A 218 -7.18 2.03 -2.97
CA MET A 218 -8.41 2.82 -2.93
C MET A 218 -8.59 3.52 -1.59
N ALA A 219 -8.33 2.82 -0.49
CA ALA A 219 -8.43 3.40 0.84
C ALA A 219 -7.39 4.51 1.04
N ALA A 220 -6.14 4.30 0.59
CA ALA A 220 -5.09 5.30 0.65
C ALA A 220 -5.48 6.56 -0.14
N ARG A 221 -5.96 6.42 -1.38
CA ARG A 221 -6.41 7.55 -2.20
C ARG A 221 -7.59 8.30 -1.56
N ALA A 222 -8.59 7.56 -1.09
CA ALA A 222 -9.77 8.15 -0.49
C ALA A 222 -9.39 8.99 0.74
N LEU A 223 -8.55 8.45 1.64
CA LEU A 223 -8.13 9.13 2.86
C LEU A 223 -7.14 10.28 2.59
N ALA A 224 -6.26 10.14 1.59
CA ALA A 224 -5.35 11.21 1.18
C ALA A 224 -6.12 12.47 0.71
N SER A 225 -7.28 12.29 0.07
CA SER A 225 -8.12 13.41 -0.40
C SER A 225 -8.84 14.21 0.70
N PHE A 226 -8.66 13.85 1.98
CA PHE A 226 -9.20 14.61 3.12
C PHE A 226 -8.12 15.50 3.74
N ASP A 227 -8.30 16.81 3.62
CA ASP A 227 -7.38 17.82 4.15
C ASP A 227 -7.58 18.08 5.67
N ASP A 228 -8.66 17.58 6.27
CA ASP A 228 -8.91 17.79 7.70
C ASP A 228 -8.05 16.86 8.56
N ILE A 229 -7.06 17.44 9.23
CA ILE A 229 -6.14 16.78 10.15
C ILE A 229 -6.52 17.10 11.61
N ASP A 230 -7.79 16.96 11.99
CA ASP A 230 -8.12 16.92 13.42
C ASP A 230 -7.73 15.55 14.00
N PHE A 231 -6.64 15.51 14.76
CA PHE A 231 -6.12 14.29 15.40
C PHE A 231 -7.07 13.63 16.41
N ARG A 232 -8.17 14.30 16.78
CA ARG A 232 -9.12 13.79 17.75
C ARG A 232 -10.22 13.01 17.05
N GLN A 233 -10.15 11.68 17.19
CA GLN A 233 -11.28 10.77 17.03
C GLN A 233 -11.91 10.72 15.61
N GLN A 234 -11.06 10.56 14.60
CA GLN A 234 -11.43 10.52 13.17
C GLN A 234 -11.97 9.19 12.65
N LYS A 235 -12.14 8.16 13.49
CA LYS A 235 -12.55 6.81 13.02
C LYS A 235 -13.78 6.88 12.12
N LEU A 236 -14.86 7.49 12.60
CA LEU A 236 -16.11 7.56 11.86
C LEU A 236 -15.99 8.40 10.57
N VAL A 237 -15.17 9.45 10.59
CA VAL A 237 -14.92 10.31 9.43
C VAL A 237 -14.20 9.51 8.34
N TYR A 238 -13.17 8.75 8.70
CA TYR A 238 -12.45 7.89 7.78
C TYR A 238 -13.33 6.75 7.23
N GLU A 239 -14.16 6.13 8.07
CA GLU A 239 -15.10 5.10 7.61
C GLU A 239 -16.11 5.66 6.60
N GLN A 240 -16.66 6.84 6.86
CA GLN A 240 -17.57 7.53 5.96
C GLN A 240 -16.88 7.98 4.66
N ALA A 241 -15.64 8.44 4.75
CA ALA A 241 -14.80 8.78 3.60
C ALA A 241 -14.62 7.57 2.66
N LEU A 242 -14.24 6.42 3.21
CA LEU A 242 -14.08 5.19 2.45
C LEU A 242 -15.39 4.73 1.84
N HIS A 243 -16.49 4.74 2.61
CA HIS A 243 -17.80 4.37 2.09
C HIS A 243 -18.22 5.26 0.91
N LYS A 244 -18.07 6.59 1.06
CA LYS A 244 -18.43 7.55 0.02
C LYS A 244 -17.56 7.39 -1.23
N THR A 245 -16.24 7.29 -1.10
CA THR A 245 -15.35 7.28 -2.26
C THR A 245 -15.37 5.93 -2.96
N ILE A 246 -15.36 4.82 -2.21
CA ILE A 246 -15.25 3.48 -2.80
C ILE A 246 -16.61 2.96 -3.26
N VAL A 247 -17.61 2.96 -2.37
CA VAL A 247 -18.91 2.32 -2.66
C VAL A 247 -19.74 3.18 -3.60
N VAL A 248 -19.80 4.49 -3.38
CA VAL A 248 -20.66 5.37 -4.20
C VAL A 248 -20.07 5.59 -5.59
N GLN A 249 -18.74 5.72 -5.73
CA GLN A 249 -18.13 6.00 -7.04
C GLN A 249 -17.85 4.76 -7.87
N HIS A 250 -17.54 3.62 -7.24
CA HIS A 250 -17.11 2.41 -7.94
C HIS A 250 -18.05 1.20 -7.75
N GLY A 251 -19.10 1.33 -6.94
CA GLY A 251 -20.06 0.27 -6.69
C GLY A 251 -19.53 -0.83 -5.76
N SER A 252 -20.13 -2.02 -5.83
CA SER A 252 -19.85 -3.14 -4.92
C SER A 252 -18.60 -3.96 -5.28
N ASN A 253 -18.05 -3.80 -6.49
CA ASN A 253 -16.82 -4.47 -6.92
C ASN A 253 -15.93 -3.50 -7.70
N PRO A 254 -15.10 -2.72 -7.01
CA PRO A 254 -14.28 -1.70 -7.66
C PRO A 254 -13.03 -2.26 -8.37
N GLY A 255 -12.71 -3.54 -8.14
CA GLY A 255 -11.50 -4.21 -8.64
C GLY A 255 -11.20 -3.99 -10.11
N PRO A 256 -12.11 -4.34 -11.04
CA PRO A 256 -11.86 -4.24 -12.48
C PRO A 256 -11.53 -2.81 -12.95
N ALA A 257 -12.30 -1.82 -12.50
CA ALA A 257 -12.10 -0.43 -12.89
C ALA A 257 -10.76 0.12 -12.39
N MET A 258 -10.40 -0.22 -11.14
CA MET A 258 -9.16 0.22 -10.53
C MET A 258 -7.94 -0.44 -11.17
N ARG A 259 -8.00 -1.75 -11.48
CA ARG A 259 -6.95 -2.47 -12.23
C ARG A 259 -6.72 -1.87 -13.61
N GLN A 260 -7.80 -1.57 -14.34
CA GLN A 260 -7.71 -0.89 -15.63
C GLN A 260 -7.02 0.47 -15.50
N ALA A 261 -7.44 1.29 -14.52
CA ALA A 261 -6.85 2.62 -14.29
C ALA A 261 -5.35 2.55 -13.96
N ILE A 262 -4.92 1.57 -13.14
CA ILE A 262 -3.50 1.34 -12.83
C ILE A 262 -2.73 0.95 -14.10
N SER A 263 -3.25 -0.02 -14.86
CA SER A 263 -2.64 -0.48 -16.12
C SER A 263 -2.47 0.65 -17.14
N ASP A 264 -3.52 1.47 -17.32
CA ASP A 264 -3.50 2.61 -18.24
C ASP A 264 -2.49 3.66 -17.80
N THR A 265 -2.42 3.93 -16.49
CA THR A 265 -1.46 4.88 -15.92
C THR A 265 -0.02 4.44 -16.16
N ILE A 266 0.32 3.19 -15.82
CA ILE A 266 1.65 2.61 -16.05
C ILE A 266 2.01 2.67 -17.54
N THR A 267 1.08 2.23 -18.41
CA THR A 267 1.28 2.21 -19.86
C THR A 267 1.51 3.61 -20.44
N SER A 268 0.71 4.58 -20.02
CA SER A 268 0.81 5.98 -20.44
C SER A 268 2.14 6.60 -20.01
N MET A 269 2.55 6.39 -18.75
CA MET A 269 3.82 6.89 -18.22
C MET A 269 5.03 6.23 -18.88
N ALA A 270 5.00 4.91 -19.06
CA ALA A 270 6.06 4.15 -19.74
C ALA A 270 6.24 4.64 -21.18
N SER A 271 5.14 4.90 -21.89
CA SER A 271 5.17 5.42 -23.26
C SER A 271 5.81 6.81 -23.33
N LYS A 272 5.53 7.69 -22.37
CA LYS A 272 6.13 9.04 -22.26
C LYS A 272 7.61 9.01 -21.87
N GLN A 273 8.05 8.04 -21.06
CA GLN A 273 9.46 7.89 -20.68
C GLN A 273 10.34 7.46 -21.88
N LEU A 274 9.74 6.81 -22.88
CA LEU A 274 10.45 6.30 -24.06
C LEU A 274 10.53 7.31 -25.22
N SER A 275 9.64 8.32 -25.24
CA SER A 275 9.64 9.42 -26.21
C SER A 275 10.70 10.46 -25.88
#